data_AF-A0A8J7GTZ4-F1
#
_entry.id   AF-A0A8J7GTZ4-F1
#
_cell.length_a   1.000
_cell.length_b   1.000
_cell.length_c   1.000
_cell.angle_alpha   90.00
_cell.angle_beta   90.00
_cell.angle_gamma   90.00
#
_symmetry.space_group_name_H-M   'P 1'
#
loop_
_entity.id
_entity.type
_entity.pdbx_description
1 polymer ?
#
loop_
_entity_poly.entity_id
_entity_poly.type
_entity_poly.pdbx_seq_one_letter_code
_entity_poly.pdbx_strand_id
1 'polypeptide(L)'
;MAASSYWYGEASAFWVKGEPHLRQLPTELRHDLAHFPGEVTLLPFLSSDAERLALRHQLRELRWYNVFSGSFLRETLTGLRGWVNSAERLAQAVAQVEQASEFDLLGHSPYYRLVFDLIPHHTPRRCAVISTDSSGALTAAVMVSTVNALLRGDIAQGLHFADDVLMATQTFNDVVRLHPGTQIRQYLPDERLEEGKL
;
A
#
# COMPACT_ATOMS: atom_id res chain seq x y z
N MET A 1 -10.04 15.82 22.44
CA MET A 1 -9.00 15.16 21.62
C MET A 1 -8.63 13.85 22.29
N ALA A 2 -9.28 12.76 21.90
CA ALA A 2 -8.81 11.43 22.27
C ALA A 2 -7.68 11.10 21.30
N ALA A 3 -6.45 11.03 21.81
CA ALA A 3 -5.35 10.45 21.05
C ALA A 3 -5.74 8.99 20.74
N SER A 4 -6.00 8.68 19.47
CA SER A 4 -6.23 7.32 19.03
C SER A 4 -5.03 6.47 19.44
N SER A 5 -5.28 5.40 20.19
CA SER A 5 -4.28 4.46 20.70
C SER A 5 -3.65 3.58 19.61
N TYR A 6 -3.92 3.84 18.33
CA TYR A 6 -3.43 3.05 17.21
C TYR A 6 -2.51 3.89 16.33
N TRP A 7 -1.24 3.95 16.71
CA TRP A 7 -0.19 4.62 15.92
C TRP A 7 0.01 4.02 14.52
N TYR A 8 -0.57 2.84 14.24
CA TYR A 8 -0.41 2.10 12.99
C TYR A 8 -1.59 2.24 12.00
N GLY A 9 -2.79 2.61 12.46
CA GLY A 9 -4.01 2.67 11.65
C GLY A 9 -5.20 1.87 12.19
N GLU A 10 -6.38 2.03 11.58
CA GLU A 10 -7.65 1.39 11.95
C GLU A 10 -8.20 0.51 10.81
N ALA A 11 -8.60 -0.71 11.14
CA ALA A 11 -9.27 -1.61 10.20
C ALA A 11 -10.71 -1.18 9.92
N SER A 12 -11.21 -1.47 8.71
CA SER A 12 -12.57 -1.11 8.28
C SER A 12 -12.87 0.39 8.33
N ALA A 13 -11.84 1.23 8.35
CA ALA A 13 -11.95 2.68 8.38
C ALA A 13 -11.64 3.31 7.02
N PHE A 14 -12.14 4.53 6.81
CA PHE A 14 -11.89 5.35 5.64
C PHE A 14 -11.97 6.82 5.98
N TRP A 15 -11.50 7.68 5.08
CA TRP A 15 -11.49 9.12 5.28
C TRP A 15 -12.62 9.80 4.52
N VAL A 16 -13.36 10.72 5.16
CA VAL A 16 -14.34 11.59 4.49
C VAL A 16 -14.27 12.99 5.09
N LYS A 17 -14.19 14.01 4.22
CA LYS A 17 -14.37 15.44 4.54
C LYS A 17 -13.59 15.94 5.76
N GLY A 18 -12.38 15.44 5.97
CA GLY A 18 -11.52 15.91 7.06
C GLY A 18 -11.47 15.00 8.29
N GLU A 19 -12.23 13.91 8.31
CA GLU A 19 -12.33 13.03 9.48
C GLU A 19 -12.26 11.54 9.11
N PRO A 20 -11.67 10.71 9.97
CA PRO A 20 -11.73 9.26 9.82
C PRO A 20 -13.09 8.71 10.25
N HIS A 21 -13.72 7.93 9.37
CA HIS A 21 -14.93 7.17 9.61
C HIS A 21 -14.56 5.72 9.94
N LEU A 22 -14.74 5.32 11.21
CA LEU A 22 -14.25 4.04 11.73
C LEU A 22 -15.27 2.91 11.55
N ARG A 23 -14.77 1.69 11.28
CA ARG A 23 -15.52 0.42 11.30
C ARG A 23 -16.79 0.40 10.45
N GLN A 24 -16.74 1.07 9.31
CA GLN A 24 -17.89 1.25 8.41
C GLN A 24 -17.69 0.61 7.03
N LEU A 25 -16.46 0.26 6.66
CA LEU A 25 -16.21 -0.44 5.40
C LEU A 25 -16.11 -1.96 5.60
N PRO A 26 -16.93 -2.77 4.90
CA PRO A 26 -16.86 -4.22 4.96
C PRO A 26 -15.63 -4.75 4.21
N THR A 27 -15.25 -5.98 4.52
CA THR A 27 -14.38 -6.78 3.65
C THR A 27 -15.15 -7.13 2.38
N GLU A 28 -14.51 -7.03 1.22
CA GLU A 28 -15.16 -7.28 -0.07
C GLU A 28 -14.43 -8.36 -0.86
N LEU A 29 -15.17 -9.30 -1.44
CA LEU A 29 -14.67 -10.23 -2.45
C LEU A 29 -14.90 -9.61 -3.84
N ARG A 30 -13.89 -9.66 -4.71
CA ARG A 30 -13.94 -9.15 -6.08
C ARG A 30 -13.33 -10.18 -7.03
N HIS A 31 -14.07 -10.57 -8.07
CA HIS A 31 -13.61 -11.54 -9.06
C HIS A 31 -12.88 -10.89 -10.25
N ASP A 32 -13.08 -9.58 -10.45
CA ASP A 32 -12.65 -8.83 -11.64
C ASP A 32 -12.14 -7.43 -11.28
N LEU A 33 -11.36 -7.31 -10.20
CA LEU A 33 -10.78 -6.03 -9.83
C LEU A 33 -9.72 -5.61 -10.85
N ALA A 34 -9.91 -4.44 -11.47
CA ALA A 34 -8.99 -3.90 -12.45
C ALA A 34 -7.54 -3.89 -11.94
N HIS A 35 -6.63 -4.34 -12.80
CA HIS A 35 -5.20 -4.49 -12.52
C HIS A 35 -4.84 -5.54 -11.46
N PHE A 36 -5.75 -6.39 -10.99
CA PHE A 36 -5.39 -7.56 -10.18
C PHE A 36 -5.70 -8.85 -10.94
N PRO A 37 -4.82 -9.86 -10.89
CA PRO A 37 -5.10 -11.16 -11.49
C PRO A 37 -6.11 -11.94 -10.62
N GLY A 38 -7.20 -12.36 -11.25
CA GLY A 38 -8.18 -13.26 -10.64
C GLY A 38 -8.96 -12.66 -9.48
N GLU A 39 -9.44 -13.54 -8.61
CA GLU A 39 -10.21 -13.16 -7.43
C GLU A 39 -9.31 -12.59 -6.33
N VAL A 40 -9.75 -11.50 -5.72
CA VAL A 40 -9.07 -10.85 -4.61
C VAL A 40 -10.03 -10.51 -3.47
N THR A 41 -9.50 -10.56 -2.25
CA THR A 41 -10.18 -10.04 -1.06
C THR A 41 -9.64 -8.66 -0.70
N LEU A 42 -10.52 -7.68 -0.57
CA LEU A 42 -10.23 -6.31 -0.16
C LEU A 42 -10.51 -6.13 1.33
N LEU A 43 -9.47 -5.75 2.08
CA LEU A 43 -9.54 -5.46 3.50
C LEU A 43 -9.29 -3.96 3.73
N PRO A 44 -10.34 -3.17 4.02
CA PRO A 44 -10.17 -1.74 4.25
C PRO A 44 -9.30 -1.47 5.48
N PHE A 45 -8.35 -0.56 5.36
CA PHE A 45 -7.42 -0.20 6.42
C PHE A 45 -6.97 1.24 6.23
N LEU A 46 -7.23 2.10 7.21
CA LEU A 46 -6.83 3.50 7.19
C LEU A 46 -5.60 3.69 8.09
N SER A 47 -4.45 3.99 7.50
CA SER A 47 -3.22 4.32 8.23
C SER A 47 -3.09 5.82 8.50
N SER A 48 -2.27 6.19 9.48
CA SER A 48 -1.91 7.59 9.74
C SER A 48 -1.27 8.28 8.52
N ASP A 49 -0.55 7.52 7.69
CA ASP A 49 0.03 8.03 6.44
C ASP A 49 -1.05 8.35 5.41
N ALA A 50 -2.08 7.51 5.30
CA ALA A 50 -3.21 7.75 4.41
C ALA A 50 -4.05 8.97 4.87
N GLU A 51 -4.24 9.14 6.18
CA GLU A 51 -4.89 10.34 6.74
C GLU A 51 -4.09 11.62 6.45
N ARG A 52 -2.77 11.60 6.67
CA ARG A 52 -1.89 12.74 6.35
C ARG A 52 -1.92 13.08 4.86
N LEU A 53 -1.89 12.08 3.98
CA LEU A 53 -2.05 12.26 2.54
C LEU A 53 -3.38 12.93 2.21
N ALA A 54 -4.49 12.47 2.80
CA ALA A 54 -5.81 13.02 2.58
C ALA A 54 -5.92 14.48 3.03
N LEU A 55 -5.33 14.82 4.19
CA LEU A 55 -5.26 16.18 4.69
C LEU A 55 -4.43 17.09 3.79
N ARG A 56 -3.20 16.67 3.45
CA ARG A 56 -2.25 17.44 2.64
C ARG A 56 -2.82 17.78 1.26
N HIS A 57 -3.54 16.84 0.64
CA HIS A 57 -4.14 17.03 -0.68
C HIS A 57 -5.62 17.42 -0.65
N GLN A 58 -6.17 17.73 0.53
CA GLN A 58 -7.57 18.15 0.73
C GLN A 58 -8.56 17.18 0.07
N LEU A 59 -8.29 15.88 0.19
CA LEU A 59 -9.14 14.85 -0.38
C LEU A 59 -10.48 14.83 0.35
N ARG A 60 -11.56 14.92 -0.43
CA ARG A 60 -12.93 14.77 0.09
C ARG A 60 -13.17 13.36 0.63
N GLU A 61 -12.55 12.36 0.01
CA GLU A 61 -12.70 10.96 0.37
C GLU A 61 -11.41 10.20 0.05
N LEU A 62 -10.98 9.32 0.94
CA LEU A 62 -9.90 8.36 0.68
C LEU A 62 -10.31 7.00 1.26
N ARG A 63 -10.20 5.97 0.42
CA ARG A 63 -10.36 4.57 0.81
C ARG A 63 -9.08 3.83 0.49
N TRP A 64 -8.59 3.06 1.45
CA TRP A 64 -7.38 2.27 1.30
C TRP A 64 -7.67 0.83 1.67
N TYR A 65 -7.18 -0.10 0.85
CA TYR A 65 -7.45 -1.52 0.99
C TYR A 65 -6.13 -2.31 0.93
N ASN A 66 -5.95 -3.23 1.86
CA ASN A 66 -5.01 -4.32 1.69
C ASN A 66 -5.67 -5.39 0.82
N VAL A 67 -4.98 -5.82 -0.22
CA VAL A 67 -5.51 -6.75 -1.22
C VAL A 67 -4.81 -8.10 -1.06
N PHE A 68 -5.59 -9.17 -0.90
CA PHE A 68 -5.08 -10.53 -0.83
C PHE A 68 -5.54 -11.30 -2.06
N SER A 69 -4.58 -11.80 -2.84
CA SER A 69 -4.81 -12.86 -3.81
C SER A 69 -4.71 -14.19 -3.08
N GLY A 70 -5.81 -14.93 -3.05
CA GLY A 70 -5.92 -16.17 -2.28
C GLY A 70 -6.57 -15.98 -0.91
N SER A 71 -6.85 -17.10 -0.26
CA SER A 71 -7.60 -17.17 1.00
C SER A 71 -6.80 -17.78 2.14
N PHE A 72 -5.81 -18.63 1.86
CA PHE A 72 -5.13 -19.43 2.88
C PHE A 72 -4.33 -18.55 3.85
N LEU A 73 -3.53 -17.62 3.34
CA LEU A 73 -2.75 -16.70 4.17
C LEU A 73 -3.65 -15.83 5.03
N ARG A 74 -4.70 -15.26 4.43
CA ARG A 74 -5.66 -14.39 5.13
C ARG A 74 -6.37 -15.12 6.26
N GLU A 75 -6.85 -16.34 5.99
CA GLU A 75 -7.56 -17.17 6.98
C GLU A 75 -6.63 -17.61 8.11
N THR A 76 -5.39 -17.99 7.77
CA THR A 76 -4.35 -18.33 8.74
C THR A 76 -4.03 -17.15 9.64
N LEU A 77 -3.79 -15.95 9.08
CA LEU A 77 -3.55 -14.74 9.87
C LEU A 77 -4.74 -14.37 10.76
N THR A 78 -5.97 -14.59 10.29
CA THR A 78 -7.18 -14.34 11.07
C THR A 78 -7.27 -15.30 12.25
N GLY A 79 -7.00 -16.60 12.02
CA GLY A 79 -7.00 -17.62 13.07
C GLY A 79 -5.89 -17.46 14.11
N LEU A 80 -4.75 -16.87 13.72
CA LEU A 80 -3.62 -16.61 14.61
C LEU A 80 -3.80 -15.39 15.52
N ARG A 81 -4.82 -14.56 15.31
CA ARG A 81 -5.05 -13.35 16.13
C ARG A 81 -5.25 -13.72 17.60
N GLY A 82 -4.42 -13.13 18.47
CA GLY A 82 -4.46 -13.34 19.92
C GLY A 82 -3.92 -14.71 20.38
N TRP A 83 -3.40 -15.53 19.47
CA TRP A 83 -2.91 -16.88 19.80
C TRP A 83 -1.44 -16.90 20.23
N VAL A 84 -0.62 -16.03 19.62
CA VAL A 84 0.83 -15.96 19.86
C VAL A 84 1.11 -15.31 21.21
N ASN A 85 1.53 -16.12 22.19
CA ASN A 85 1.86 -15.68 23.54
C ASN A 85 3.17 -16.28 24.09
N SER A 86 3.89 -17.05 23.26
CA SER A 86 5.18 -17.65 23.59
C SER A 86 6.05 -17.76 22.35
N ALA A 87 7.37 -17.91 22.53
CA ALA A 87 8.31 -18.09 21.42
C ALA A 87 8.03 -19.37 20.60
N GLU A 88 7.62 -20.45 21.25
CA GLU A 88 7.25 -21.70 20.57
C GLU A 88 6.02 -21.52 19.68
N ARG A 89 4.98 -20.85 20.20
CA ARG A 89 3.78 -20.53 19.40
C ARG A 89 4.10 -19.55 18.29
N LEU A 90 5.02 -18.62 18.50
CA LEU A 90 5.49 -17.74 17.43
C LEU A 90 6.14 -18.56 16.31
N ALA A 91 7.03 -19.50 16.63
CA ALA A 91 7.66 -20.35 15.61
C ALA A 91 6.63 -21.19 14.84
N GLN A 92 5.62 -21.73 15.53
CA GLN A 92 4.51 -22.45 14.89
C GLN A 92 3.66 -21.53 14.00
N ALA A 93 3.37 -20.31 14.46
CA ALA A 93 2.65 -19.32 13.67
C ALA A 93 3.41 -18.96 12.39
N VAL A 94 4.74 -18.77 12.48
CA VAL A 94 5.60 -18.51 11.32
C VAL A 94 5.49 -19.65 10.31
N ALA A 95 5.67 -20.90 10.73
CA ALA A 95 5.57 -22.05 9.83
C ALA A 95 4.18 -22.16 9.16
N GLN A 96 3.10 -21.88 9.90
CA GLN A 96 1.73 -21.87 9.34
C GLN A 96 1.55 -20.75 8.31
N VAL A 97 2.07 -19.55 8.58
CA VAL A 97 2.01 -18.41 7.65
C VAL A 97 2.82 -18.68 6.39
N GLU A 98 4.02 -19.25 6.51
CA GLU A 98 4.86 -19.66 5.38
C GLU A 98 4.13 -20.68 4.50
N GLN A 99 3.63 -21.76 5.10
CA GLN A 99 2.89 -22.80 4.38
C GLN A 99 1.63 -22.25 3.70
N ALA A 100 0.86 -21.40 4.38
CA ALA A 100 -0.33 -20.79 3.80
C ALA A 100 0.01 -19.85 2.63
N SER A 101 1.12 -19.14 2.72
CA SER A 101 1.62 -18.28 1.63
C SER A 101 2.04 -19.10 0.42
N GLU A 102 2.70 -20.25 0.62
CA GLU A 102 3.05 -21.18 -0.46
C GLU A 102 1.81 -21.71 -1.17
N PHE A 103 0.75 -22.05 -0.44
CA PHE A 103 -0.51 -22.51 -1.03
C PHE A 103 -1.18 -21.43 -1.88
N ASP A 104 -1.24 -20.18 -1.41
CA ASP A 104 -1.79 -19.07 -2.19
C ASP A 104 -0.94 -18.76 -3.45
N LEU A 105 0.35 -19.10 -3.44
CA LEU A 105 1.25 -18.93 -4.59
C LEU A 105 1.21 -20.08 -5.60
N LEU A 106 0.65 -21.26 -5.27
CA LEU A 106 0.62 -22.39 -6.19
C LEU A 106 -0.12 -22.03 -7.48
N GLY A 107 0.59 -22.07 -8.61
CA GLY A 107 0.03 -21.74 -9.93
C GLY A 107 -0.04 -20.25 -10.23
N HIS A 108 0.50 -19.37 -9.37
CA HIS A 108 0.54 -17.93 -9.56
C HIS A 108 1.98 -17.40 -9.58
N SER A 109 2.23 -16.40 -10.43
CA SER A 109 3.48 -15.63 -10.36
C SER A 109 3.40 -14.66 -9.18
N PRO A 110 4.39 -14.66 -8.25
CA PRO A 110 4.42 -13.69 -7.16
C PRO A 110 4.44 -12.26 -7.70
N TYR A 111 3.66 -11.39 -7.07
CA TYR A 111 3.65 -9.98 -7.39
C TYR A 111 3.30 -9.16 -6.16
N TYR A 112 3.81 -7.94 -6.12
CA TYR A 112 3.35 -6.89 -5.23
C TYR A 112 2.84 -5.73 -6.07
N ARG A 113 1.63 -5.26 -5.77
CA ARG A 113 0.97 -4.24 -6.57
C ARG A 113 0.28 -3.19 -5.71
N LEU A 114 0.52 -1.94 -6.06
CA LEU A 114 -0.21 -0.79 -5.55
C LEU A 114 -0.99 -0.17 -6.69
N VAL A 115 -2.29 0.01 -6.50
CA VAL A 115 -3.19 0.66 -7.48
C VAL A 115 -3.76 1.90 -6.82
N PHE A 116 -3.52 3.05 -7.44
CA PHE A 116 -4.02 4.34 -7.01
C PHE A 116 -5.05 4.83 -8.01
N ASP A 117 -6.23 5.14 -7.51
CA ASP A 117 -7.30 5.68 -8.33
C ASP A 117 -7.73 7.04 -7.80
N LEU A 118 -7.55 8.06 -8.63
CA LEU A 118 -7.88 9.44 -8.31
C LEU A 118 -9.06 9.89 -9.17
N ILE A 119 -10.15 10.25 -8.51
CA ILE A 119 -11.38 10.75 -9.12
C ILE A 119 -11.53 12.24 -8.78
N PRO A 120 -10.96 13.15 -9.59
CA PRO A 120 -11.09 14.58 -9.39
C PRO A 120 -12.46 15.09 -9.87
N HIS A 121 -12.90 16.25 -9.34
CA HIS A 121 -14.22 16.82 -9.65
C HIS A 121 -14.37 17.35 -11.08
N HIS A 122 -13.30 17.88 -11.67
CA HIS A 122 -13.34 18.63 -12.94
C HIS A 122 -12.32 18.16 -13.97
N THR A 123 -11.63 17.05 -13.70
CA THR A 123 -10.69 16.45 -14.64
C THR A 123 -10.99 14.96 -14.77
N PRO A 124 -10.46 14.30 -15.82
CA PRO A 124 -10.67 12.88 -15.98
C PRO A 124 -10.07 12.07 -14.82
N ARG A 125 -10.69 10.93 -14.51
CA ARG A 125 -10.16 9.92 -13.57
C ARG A 125 -8.74 9.53 -13.97
N ARG A 126 -7.83 9.44 -13.01
CA ARG A 126 -6.44 9.03 -13.23
C ARG A 126 -6.13 7.80 -12.41
N CYS A 127 -5.60 6.77 -13.04
CA CYS A 127 -5.16 5.56 -12.35
C CYS A 127 -3.63 5.43 -12.48
N ALA A 128 -2.96 5.04 -11.41
CA ALA A 128 -1.56 4.68 -11.44
C ALA A 128 -1.37 3.30 -10.82
N VAL A 129 -0.52 2.47 -11.42
CA VAL A 129 -0.22 1.12 -10.97
C VAL A 129 1.28 0.98 -10.80
N ILE A 130 1.69 0.59 -9.60
CA ILE A 130 3.07 0.16 -9.31
C ILE A 130 3.05 -1.36 -9.20
N SER A 131 3.88 -2.05 -9.97
CA SER A 131 4.08 -3.50 -9.90
C SER A 131 5.55 -3.80 -9.65
N THR A 132 5.84 -4.73 -8.76
CA THR A 132 7.18 -5.20 -8.44
C THR A 132 7.09 -6.65 -7.94
N ASP A 133 8.20 -7.37 -7.89
CA ASP A 133 8.30 -8.68 -7.25
C ASP A 133 8.58 -8.58 -5.73
N SER A 134 8.92 -7.39 -5.23
CA SER A 134 9.33 -7.18 -3.84
C SER A 134 8.87 -5.85 -3.26
N SER A 135 7.98 -5.90 -2.27
CA SER A 135 7.57 -4.74 -1.46
C SER A 135 8.71 -4.20 -0.59
N GLY A 136 9.58 -5.11 -0.12
CA GLY A 136 10.78 -4.77 0.63
C GLY A 136 11.75 -3.93 -0.19
N ALA A 137 11.93 -4.28 -1.48
CA ALA A 137 12.79 -3.52 -2.38
C ALA A 137 12.26 -2.09 -2.62
N LEU A 138 10.94 -1.90 -2.75
CA LEU A 138 10.34 -0.56 -2.83
C LEU A 138 10.63 0.27 -1.58
N THR A 139 10.42 -0.34 -0.41
CA THR A 139 10.67 0.32 0.88
C THR A 139 12.14 0.71 1.03
N ALA A 140 13.05 -0.22 0.72
CA ALA A 140 14.49 0.03 0.75
C ALA A 140 14.90 1.14 -0.22
N ALA A 141 14.34 1.17 -1.42
CA ALA A 141 14.64 2.20 -2.41
C ALA A 141 14.19 3.60 -1.94
N VAL A 142 13.02 3.73 -1.29
CA VAL A 142 12.59 4.99 -0.67
C VAL A 142 13.53 5.39 0.46
N MET A 143 13.97 4.44 1.29
CA MET A 143 14.95 4.72 2.36
C MET A 143 16.28 5.23 1.77
N VAL A 144 16.81 4.61 0.72
CA VAL A 144 18.03 5.06 0.04
C VAL A 144 17.84 6.46 -0.56
N SER A 145 16.69 6.72 -1.20
CA SER A 145 16.35 8.05 -1.72
C SER A 145 16.35 9.10 -0.60
N THR A 146 15.83 8.75 0.57
CA THR A 146 15.82 9.60 1.77
C THR A 146 17.23 9.92 2.26
N VAL A 147 18.07 8.90 2.42
CA VAL A 147 19.47 9.09 2.85
C VAL A 147 20.24 9.95 1.86
N ASN A 148 20.03 9.75 0.56
CA ASN A 148 20.67 10.57 -0.46
C ASN A 148 20.23 12.04 -0.40
N ALA A 149 18.94 12.31 -0.18
CA ALA A 149 18.43 13.66 0.00
C ALA A 149 19.01 14.33 1.26
N LEU A 150 19.13 13.57 2.36
CA LEU A 150 19.77 14.04 3.59
C LEU A 150 21.24 14.39 3.35
N LEU A 151 22.00 13.53 2.66
CA LEU A 151 23.43 13.74 2.38
C LEU A 151 23.68 14.94 1.45
N ARG A 152 22.74 15.26 0.56
CA ARG A 152 22.79 16.47 -0.28
C ARG A 152 22.42 17.76 0.45
N GLY A 153 21.85 17.64 1.66
CA GLY A 153 21.33 18.79 2.41
C GLY A 153 19.96 19.27 1.94
N ASP A 154 19.22 18.44 1.20
CA ASP A 154 17.88 18.78 0.69
C ASP A 154 16.80 18.74 1.81
N ILE A 155 17.10 18.06 2.92
CA ILE A 155 16.20 17.90 4.07
C ILE A 155 16.66 18.82 5.20
N ALA A 156 15.77 19.70 5.66
CA ALA A 156 16.04 20.58 6.79
C ALA A 156 16.28 19.80 8.10
N GLN A 157 16.90 20.44 9.08
CA GLN A 157 17.05 19.84 10.41
C GLN A 157 15.69 19.72 11.10
N GLY A 158 15.36 18.52 11.60
CA GLY A 158 14.13 18.29 12.35
C GLY A 158 13.55 16.90 12.15
N LEU A 159 12.33 16.71 12.66
CA LEU A 159 11.53 15.52 12.39
C LEU A 159 10.64 15.78 11.16
N HIS A 160 10.74 14.90 10.17
CA HIS A 160 10.03 15.05 8.90
C HIS A 160 9.39 13.72 8.48
N PHE A 161 8.27 13.80 7.77
CA PHE A 161 7.73 12.67 7.02
C PHE A 161 8.33 12.64 5.61
N ALA A 162 8.63 11.44 5.11
CA ALA A 162 9.28 11.29 3.80
C ALA A 162 8.45 11.86 2.64
N ASP A 163 7.12 11.69 2.68
CA ASP A 163 6.17 12.25 1.72
C ASP A 163 6.10 13.79 1.73
N ASP A 164 6.62 14.42 2.79
CA ASP A 164 6.64 15.88 2.89
C ASP A 164 7.91 16.50 2.29
N VAL A 165 9.06 15.81 2.41
CA VAL A 165 10.39 16.37 2.08
C VAL A 165 11.02 15.77 0.84
N LEU A 166 10.62 14.56 0.42
CA LEU A 166 11.17 13.96 -0.78
C LEU A 166 10.44 14.44 -2.04
N MET A 167 11.21 14.69 -3.09
CA MET A 167 10.66 15.00 -4.41
C MET A 167 10.17 13.71 -5.08
N ALA A 168 8.85 13.60 -5.27
CA ALA A 168 8.22 12.39 -5.81
C ALA A 168 8.88 11.87 -7.09
N THR A 169 9.17 12.75 -8.05
CA THR A 169 9.85 12.38 -9.31
C THR A 169 11.21 11.75 -9.06
N GLN A 170 12.03 12.34 -8.19
CA GLN A 170 13.34 11.80 -7.86
C GLN A 170 13.23 10.44 -7.14
N THR A 171 12.26 10.31 -6.22
CA THR A 171 12.01 9.06 -5.50
C THR A 171 11.58 7.94 -6.45
N PHE A 172 10.70 8.22 -7.42
CA PHE A 172 10.33 7.23 -8.43
C PHE A 172 11.51 6.83 -9.31
N ASN A 173 12.35 7.78 -9.72
CA ASN A 173 13.56 7.50 -10.50
C ASN A 173 14.56 6.65 -9.71
N ASP A 174 14.74 6.93 -8.41
CA ASP A 174 15.55 6.11 -7.52
C ASP A 174 15.00 4.70 -7.37
N VAL A 175 13.67 4.54 -7.22
CA VAL A 175 12.99 3.25 -7.15
C VAL A 175 13.23 2.41 -8.40
N VAL A 176 13.01 2.97 -9.59
CA VAL A 176 13.21 2.25 -10.86
C VAL A 176 14.69 1.90 -11.05
N ARG A 177 15.61 2.80 -10.67
CA ARG A 177 17.06 2.56 -10.77
C ARG A 177 17.56 1.48 -9.81
N LEU A 178 17.13 1.53 -8.55
CA LEU A 178 17.59 0.62 -7.49
C LEU A 178 16.91 -0.75 -7.58
N HIS A 179 15.72 -0.79 -8.17
CA HIS A 179 14.98 -2.02 -8.39
C HIS A 179 14.38 -2.06 -9.79
N PRO A 180 15.16 -2.48 -10.82
CA PRO A 180 14.72 -2.51 -12.22
C PRO A 180 13.49 -3.38 -12.50
N GLY A 181 13.15 -4.31 -11.60
CA GLY A 181 11.91 -5.10 -11.67
C GLY A 181 10.64 -4.30 -11.35
N THR A 182 10.77 -3.07 -10.85
CA THR A 182 9.63 -2.19 -10.57
C THR A 182 9.13 -1.52 -11.85
N GLN A 183 7.83 -1.67 -12.11
CA GLN A 183 7.12 -0.98 -13.19
C GLN A 183 6.11 0.00 -12.60
N ILE A 184 6.14 1.24 -13.08
CA ILE A 184 5.17 2.29 -12.71
C ILE A 184 4.44 2.68 -13.99
N ARG A 185 3.11 2.56 -14.00
CA ARG A 185 2.27 2.87 -15.16
C ARG A 185 1.16 3.82 -14.78
N GLN A 186 0.83 4.75 -15.66
CA GLN A 186 -0.32 5.64 -15.53
C GLN A 186 -1.35 5.31 -16.59
N TYR A 187 -2.63 5.41 -16.24
CA TYR A 187 -3.77 5.12 -17.10
C TYR A 187 -4.72 6.31 -17.05
N LEU A 188 -5.04 6.85 -18.23
CA LEU A 188 -6.09 7.83 -18.44
C LEU A 188 -7.40 7.11 -18.78
N PRO A 189 -8.57 7.72 -18.51
CA PRO A 189 -9.82 6.97 -18.43
C PRO A 189 -10.42 6.57 -19.79
N ASP A 190 -9.72 6.81 -20.92
CA ASP A 190 -10.22 6.41 -22.25
C ASP A 190 -9.16 6.00 -23.29
N GLU A 191 -7.84 6.00 -23.02
CA GLU A 191 -6.88 5.56 -24.04
C GLU A 191 -5.70 4.73 -23.50
N ARG A 192 -5.26 3.86 -24.42
CA ARG A 192 -4.18 2.88 -24.34
C ARG A 192 -2.88 3.49 -23.79
N LEU A 193 -2.18 2.70 -22.98
CA LEU A 193 -0.77 2.81 -22.56
C LEU A 193 -0.02 4.01 -23.17
N GLU A 194 0.09 5.12 -22.43
CA GLU A 194 1.26 5.97 -22.58
C GLU A 194 2.35 5.39 -21.68
N GLU A 195 3.29 4.65 -22.28
CA GLU A 195 4.55 4.30 -21.62
C GLU A 195 5.38 5.57 -21.45
N GLY A 196 5.08 6.34 -20.40
CA GLY A 196 5.91 7.44 -19.96
C GLY A 196 7.10 6.93 -19.17
N LYS A 197 8.31 7.05 -19.73
CA LYS A 197 9.53 7.12 -18.92
C LYS A 197 9.50 8.47 -18.18
N LEU A 198 9.46 8.42 -16.84
CA LEU A 198 9.81 9.55 -15.99
C LEU A 198 11.34 9.72 -15.95
#